data_AF-A0A2N0ZWY6-F1
#
_entry.id   AF-A0A2N0ZWY6-F1
#
_cell.length_a   1.000
_cell.length_b   1.000
_cell.length_c   1.000
_cell.angle_alpha   90.00
_cell.angle_beta   90.00
_cell.angle_gamma   90.00
#
_symmetry.space_group_name_H-M   'P 1'
#
loop_
_entity.id
_entity.type
_entity.pdbx_description
1 polymer ?
#
loop_
_entity_poly.entity_id
_entity_poly.type
_entity_poly.pdbx_seq_one_letter_code
_entity_poly.pdbx_strand_id
1 'polypeptide(L)'
;MGSVPDGVFNILGSVIEIINAPIRTIEQLQKYSKILQEAKEKHLSKEEVKEKIDKEIPELASISQLLPKTRSDLYIVLGLIISSIACATPFIKSNNTVSEIQVEKMINSSIERVLLEQQIKSLEKENSKLKGLQNETPSRNSACICESGKRYKQCCGKLI
;
A
#
# COMPACT_ATOMS: atom_id res chain seq x y z
N MET A 1 -26.47 1.20 -10.96
CA MET A 1 -25.94 0.65 -9.69
C MET A 1 -24.44 0.47 -9.89
N GLY A 2 -23.61 1.23 -9.19
CA GLY A 2 -22.15 1.13 -9.32
C GLY A 2 -21.61 0.14 -8.30
N SER A 3 -20.82 -0.84 -8.73
CA SER A 3 -20.02 -1.69 -7.84
C SER A 3 -18.70 -1.00 -7.55
N VAL A 4 -18.40 -0.75 -6.27
CA VAL A 4 -17.04 -0.33 -5.88
C VAL A 4 -16.16 -1.59 -5.94
N PRO A 5 -15.04 -1.57 -6.66
CA PRO A 5 -14.12 -2.70 -6.69
C PRO A 5 -13.54 -2.95 -5.29
N ASP A 6 -13.51 -4.21 -4.86
CA ASP A 6 -12.98 -4.61 -3.55
C ASP A 6 -11.46 -4.45 -3.43
N GLY A 7 -10.78 -4.18 -4.55
CA GLY A 7 -9.36 -3.84 -4.59
C GLY A 7 -8.58 -4.51 -5.71
N VAL A 8 -7.29 -4.20 -5.76
CA VAL A 8 -6.25 -4.82 -6.57
C VAL A 8 -5.31 -5.54 -5.61
N PHE A 9 -5.15 -6.84 -5.83
CA PHE A 9 -4.34 -7.73 -5.01
C PHE A 9 -3.27 -8.38 -5.86
N ASN A 10 -2.11 -8.58 -5.27
CA ASN A 10 -1.00 -9.35 -5.83
C ASN A 10 -0.80 -10.62 -4.99
N ILE A 11 -0.43 -11.72 -5.63
CA ILE A 11 -0.21 -13.00 -4.95
C ILE A 11 1.27 -13.35 -5.10
N LEU A 12 2.02 -13.18 -4.01
CA LEU A 12 3.45 -13.50 -3.93
C LEU A 12 3.64 -14.80 -3.16
N GLY A 13 3.68 -15.92 -3.87
CA GLY A 13 3.78 -17.24 -3.26
C GLY A 13 2.57 -17.55 -2.37
N SER A 14 2.77 -17.61 -1.06
CA SER A 14 1.72 -17.86 -0.07
C SER A 14 1.18 -16.59 0.61
N VAL A 15 1.56 -15.40 0.12
CA VAL A 15 1.17 -14.10 0.70
C VAL A 15 0.30 -13.34 -0.29
N ILE A 16 -0.81 -12.80 0.20
CA ILE A 16 -1.63 -11.84 -0.54
C ILE A 16 -1.13 -10.44 -0.19
N GLU A 17 -0.54 -9.77 -1.17
CA GLU A 17 -0.13 -8.37 -1.08
C GLU A 17 -1.28 -7.48 -1.57
N ILE A 18 -1.69 -6.52 -0.75
CA ILE A 18 -2.76 -5.57 -1.09
C ILE A 18 -2.13 -4.37 -1.79
N ILE A 19 -2.33 -4.23 -3.11
CA ILE A 19 -1.85 -3.06 -3.87
C ILE A 19 -2.75 -1.86 -3.61
N ASN A 20 -4.06 -2.07 -3.63
CA ASN A 20 -5.05 -1.04 -3.34
C ASN A 20 -6.38 -1.69 -2.95
N ALA A 21 -6.96 -1.38 -1.80
CA ALA A 21 -8.29 -1.85 -1.43
C ALA A 21 -8.97 -0.81 -0.54
N PRO A 22 -10.31 -0.75 -0.52
CA PRO A 22 -11.03 0.04 0.48
C PRO A 22 -10.57 -0.35 1.89
N ILE A 23 -10.46 0.65 2.78
CA ILE A 23 -10.03 0.43 4.19
C ILE A 23 -10.88 -0.67 4.85
N ARG A 24 -12.19 -0.66 4.58
CA ARG A 24 -13.13 -1.68 5.06
C ARG A 24 -12.70 -3.09 4.65
N THR A 25 -12.32 -3.30 3.39
CA THR A 25 -11.88 -4.61 2.88
C THR A 25 -10.58 -5.05 3.55
N ILE A 26 -9.64 -4.13 3.78
CA ILE A 26 -8.38 -4.43 4.49
C ILE A 26 -8.69 -4.91 5.91
N GLU A 27 -9.51 -4.17 6.65
CA GLU A 27 -9.88 -4.51 8.03
C GLU A 27 -10.60 -5.87 8.11
N GLN A 28 -11.49 -6.16 7.17
CA GLN A 28 -12.21 -7.43 7.11
C GLN A 28 -11.28 -8.61 6.84
N LEU A 29 -10.39 -8.49 5.85
CA LEU A 29 -9.41 -9.54 5.54
C LEU A 29 -8.43 -9.76 6.71
N GLN A 30 -8.01 -8.70 7.39
CA GLN A 30 -7.17 -8.80 8.58
C GLN A 30 -7.88 -9.53 9.73
N LYS A 31 -9.13 -9.17 10.03
CA LYS A 31 -9.95 -9.88 11.04
C LYS A 31 -10.12 -11.35 10.65
N TYR A 32 -10.38 -11.63 9.37
CA TYR A 32 -10.59 -12.99 8.89
C TYR A 32 -9.33 -13.83 9.05
N SER A 33 -8.17 -13.30 8.65
CA SER A 33 -6.87 -13.93 8.86
C SER A 33 -6.60 -14.22 10.33
N LYS A 34 -6.95 -13.30 11.23
CA LYS A 34 -6.79 -13.49 12.67
C LYS A 34 -7.67 -14.64 13.18
N ILE A 35 -8.94 -14.72 12.78
CA ILE A 35 -9.83 -15.81 13.16
C ILE A 35 -9.27 -17.16 12.70
N LEU A 36 -8.77 -17.25 11.47
CA LEU A 36 -8.17 -18.48 10.93
C LEU A 36 -6.87 -18.86 11.65
N GLN A 37 -6.04 -17.88 12.00
CA GLN A 37 -4.82 -18.13 12.75
C GLN A 37 -5.15 -18.66 14.17
N GLU A 38 -6.08 -18.02 14.88
CA GLU A 38 -6.56 -18.49 16.17
C GLU A 38 -7.16 -19.89 16.07
N ALA A 39 -7.92 -20.17 15.01
CA ALA A 39 -8.49 -21.48 14.76
C ALA A 39 -7.42 -22.56 14.60
N LYS A 40 -6.34 -22.24 13.88
CA LYS A 40 -5.19 -23.12 13.71
C LYS A 40 -4.45 -23.37 15.01
N GLU A 41 -4.19 -22.31 15.79
CA GLU A 41 -3.45 -22.38 17.06
C GLU A 41 -4.23 -23.13 18.15
N LYS A 42 -5.55 -22.93 18.20
CA LYS A 42 -6.43 -23.53 19.22
C LYS A 42 -7.13 -24.81 18.76
N HIS A 43 -6.85 -25.29 17.55
CA HIS A 43 -7.51 -26.43 16.93
C HIS A 43 -9.05 -26.35 16.98
N LEU A 44 -9.60 -25.16 16.69
CA LEU A 44 -11.05 -24.94 16.71
C LEU A 44 -11.74 -25.81 15.66
N SER A 45 -12.93 -26.29 15.99
CA SER A 45 -13.81 -27.00 15.06
C SER A 45 -14.35 -26.06 13.98
N LYS A 46 -14.78 -26.62 12.85
CA LYS A 46 -15.35 -25.82 11.75
C LYS A 46 -16.55 -24.99 12.23
N GLU A 47 -17.38 -25.56 13.09
CA GLU A 47 -18.58 -24.95 13.63
C GLU A 47 -18.24 -23.72 14.47
N GLU A 48 -17.21 -23.79 15.32
CA GLU A 48 -16.72 -22.67 16.12
C GLU A 48 -16.09 -21.57 15.24
N VAL A 49 -15.35 -21.96 14.21
CA VAL A 49 -14.77 -21.01 13.24
C VAL A 49 -15.86 -20.30 12.46
N LYS A 50 -16.89 -21.04 12.03
CA LYS A 50 -18.05 -20.49 11.35
C LYS A 50 -18.78 -19.48 12.24
N GLU A 51 -19.07 -19.84 13.49
CA GLU A 51 -19.76 -18.95 14.43
C GLU A 51 -18.98 -17.65 14.66
N LYS A 52 -17.65 -17.73 14.78
CA LYS A 52 -16.79 -16.55 14.86
C LYS A 52 -16.85 -15.68 13.61
N ILE A 53 -16.78 -16.28 12.42
CA ILE A 53 -16.85 -15.53 11.15
C ILE A 53 -18.22 -14.85 11.02
N ASP A 54 -19.31 -15.57 11.30
CA ASP A 54 -20.67 -15.05 11.18
C ASP A 54 -20.91 -13.88 12.15
N LYS A 55 -20.26 -13.89 13.33
CA LYS A 55 -20.37 -12.84 14.35
C LYS A 55 -19.45 -11.64 14.11
N GLU A 56 -18.19 -11.86 13.75
CA GLU A 56 -17.18 -10.82 13.66
C GLU A 56 -17.09 -10.18 12.26
N ILE A 57 -17.43 -10.95 11.21
CA ILE A 57 -17.25 -10.55 9.81
C ILE A 57 -18.39 -11.13 8.94
N PRO A 58 -19.65 -10.72 9.17
CA PRO A 58 -20.82 -11.32 8.52
C PRO A 58 -20.80 -11.21 6.98
N GLU A 59 -20.07 -10.24 6.42
CA GLU A 59 -19.90 -10.07 4.97
C GLU A 59 -19.11 -11.22 4.32
N LEU A 60 -18.29 -11.94 5.10
CA LEU A 60 -17.53 -13.10 4.63
C LEU A 60 -18.17 -14.44 5.09
N ALA A 61 -19.37 -14.40 5.67
CA ALA A 61 -20.08 -15.59 6.13
C ALA A 61 -20.33 -16.62 5.01
N SER A 62 -20.50 -16.19 3.76
CA SER A 62 -20.64 -17.12 2.64
C SER A 62 -19.39 -17.98 2.43
N ILE A 63 -18.20 -17.46 2.77
CA ILE A 63 -16.92 -18.17 2.63
C ILE A 63 -16.76 -19.21 3.74
N SER A 64 -17.33 -18.98 4.93
CA SER A 64 -17.27 -19.93 6.05
C SER A 64 -17.95 -21.27 5.72
N GLN A 65 -18.96 -21.25 4.84
CA GLN A 65 -19.66 -22.44 4.39
C GLN A 65 -18.78 -23.34 3.51
N LEU A 66 -17.90 -22.72 2.72
CA LEU A 66 -16.95 -23.36 1.81
C LEU A 66 -15.72 -23.95 2.53
N LEU A 67 -15.57 -23.74 3.84
CA LEU A 67 -14.47 -24.33 4.60
C LEU A 67 -14.54 -25.87 4.55
N PRO A 68 -13.51 -26.58 4.07
CA PRO A 68 -13.56 -28.03 3.95
C PRO A 68 -13.58 -28.69 5.33
N LYS A 69 -14.43 -29.71 5.52
CA LYS A 69 -14.52 -30.48 6.77
C LYS A 69 -13.45 -31.57 6.83
N THR A 70 -13.13 -32.15 5.67
CA THR A 70 -12.18 -33.26 5.55
C THR A 70 -11.12 -32.95 4.49
N ARG A 71 -10.01 -33.70 4.52
CA ARG A 71 -8.98 -33.59 3.45
C ARG A 71 -9.55 -33.91 2.07
N SER A 72 -10.53 -34.83 2.00
CA SER A 72 -11.23 -35.16 0.76
C SER A 72 -12.04 -33.97 0.24
N ASP A 73 -12.78 -33.27 1.12
CA ASP A 73 -13.52 -32.06 0.75
C ASP A 73 -12.58 -30.94 0.27
N LEU A 74 -11.40 -30.82 0.89
CA LEU A 74 -10.39 -29.85 0.48
C LEU A 74 -9.98 -30.06 -0.99
N TYR A 75 -9.72 -31.31 -1.40
CA TYR A 75 -9.38 -31.62 -2.79
C TYR A 75 -10.53 -31.35 -3.76
N ILE A 76 -11.78 -31.57 -3.35
CA ILE A 76 -12.96 -31.23 -4.15
C ILE A 76 -13.03 -29.71 -4.36
N VAL A 77 -12.89 -28.93 -3.29
CA VAL A 77 -12.90 -27.46 -3.36
C VAL A 77 -11.74 -26.94 -4.21
N LEU A 78 -10.54 -27.46 -4.04
CA LEU A 78 -9.37 -27.13 -4.88
C LEU A 78 -9.62 -27.46 -6.35
N GLY A 79 -10.17 -28.64 -6.65
CA GLY A 79 -10.53 -29.03 -8.01
C GLY A 79 -11.55 -28.09 -8.63
N LEU A 80 -12.53 -27.64 -7.85
CA LEU A 80 -13.56 -26.68 -8.28
C LEU A 80 -12.97 -25.30 -8.57
N ILE A 81 -12.03 -24.82 -7.74
CA ILE A 81 -11.30 -23.57 -7.98
C ILE A 81 -10.43 -23.66 -9.23
N ILE A 82 -9.69 -24.76 -9.41
CA ILE A 82 -8.83 -24.94 -10.60
C ILE A 82 -9.69 -25.04 -11.87
N SER A 83 -10.81 -25.76 -11.81
CA SER A 83 -11.75 -25.92 -12.92
C SER A 83 -12.42 -24.59 -13.29
N SER A 84 -12.83 -23.78 -12.30
CA SER A 84 -13.43 -22.47 -12.56
C SER A 84 -12.43 -21.49 -13.18
N ILE A 85 -11.18 -21.48 -12.71
CA ILE A 85 -10.10 -20.71 -13.33
C ILE A 85 -9.86 -21.19 -14.76
N ALA A 86 -9.75 -22.50 -14.99
CA ALA A 86 -9.54 -23.06 -16.32
C ALA A 86 -10.66 -22.70 -17.30
N CYS A 87 -11.92 -22.77 -16.89
CA CYS A 87 -13.07 -22.33 -17.68
C CYS A 87 -13.11 -20.82 -17.92
N ALA A 88 -12.58 -20.02 -16.99
CA ALA A 88 -12.49 -18.56 -17.13
C ALA A 88 -11.31 -18.11 -18.00
N THR A 89 -10.24 -18.91 -18.13
CA THR A 89 -9.06 -18.56 -18.94
C THR A 89 -9.37 -18.13 -20.39
N PRO A 90 -10.26 -18.78 -21.17
CA PRO A 90 -10.58 -18.30 -22.52
C PRO A 90 -11.26 -16.91 -22.54
N PHE A 91 -12.03 -16.55 -21.51
CA PHE A 91 -12.63 -15.21 -21.38
C PHE A 91 -11.60 -14.15 -21.01
N ILE A 92 -10.62 -14.50 -20.17
CA ILE A 92 -9.50 -13.62 -19.82
C ILE A 92 -8.57 -13.40 -21.02
N LYS A 93 -8.37 -14.43 -21.85
CA LYS A 93 -7.51 -14.35 -23.05
C LYS A 93 -8.11 -13.51 -24.18
N SER A 94 -9.43 -13.30 -24.20
CA SER A 94 -10.09 -12.46 -25.22
C SER A 94 -9.90 -10.95 -24.99
N ASN A 95 -9.54 -10.51 -23.78
CA ASN A 95 -9.29 -9.10 -23.46
C ASN A 95 -7.83 -8.80 -23.05
N ASN A 96 -6.97 -9.82 -22.90
CA ASN A 96 -5.58 -9.67 -22.47
C ASN A 96 -4.56 -9.82 -23.60
N THR A 97 -4.81 -9.26 -24.78
CA THR A 97 -3.69 -8.66 -25.51
C THR A 97 -3.40 -7.33 -24.85
N VAL A 98 -2.68 -7.35 -23.71
CA VAL A 98 -1.98 -6.15 -23.26
C VAL A 98 -1.04 -5.81 -24.41
N SER A 99 -1.44 -4.83 -25.22
CA SER A 99 -0.65 -4.34 -26.34
C SER A 99 0.73 -3.98 -25.79
N GLU A 100 1.83 -4.31 -26.50
CA GLU A 100 3.19 -3.91 -26.12
C GLU A 100 3.28 -2.44 -25.68
N ILE A 101 2.43 -1.60 -26.28
CA ILE A 101 2.27 -0.16 -25.98
C ILE A 101 1.86 0.10 -24.52
N GLN A 102 1.03 -0.75 -23.91
CA GLN A 102 0.65 -0.61 -22.50
C GLN A 102 1.77 -1.04 -21.55
N VAL A 103 2.52 -2.08 -21.91
CA VAL A 103 3.70 -2.52 -21.13
C VAL A 103 4.76 -1.43 -21.15
N GLU A 104 5.05 -0.87 -22.31
CA GLU A 104 6.03 0.20 -22.49
C GLU A 104 5.61 1.48 -21.75
N LYS A 105 4.32 1.85 -21.78
CA LYS A 105 3.79 2.98 -20.98
C LYS A 105 3.91 2.74 -19.48
N MET A 106 3.68 1.51 -19.01
CA MET A 106 3.79 1.18 -17.59
C MET A 106 5.24 1.24 -17.11
N ILE A 107 6.18 0.73 -17.92
CA ILE A 107 7.63 0.80 -17.65
C ILE A 107 8.08 2.26 -17.61
N ASN A 108 7.73 3.06 -18.62
CA ASN A 108 8.13 4.47 -18.67
C ASN A 108 7.56 5.27 -17.50
N SER A 109 6.30 5.02 -17.11
CA SER A 109 5.69 5.68 -15.95
C SER A 109 6.33 5.29 -14.62
N SER A 110 6.89 4.08 -14.53
CA SER A 110 7.60 3.60 -13.33
C SER A 110 8.99 4.23 -13.23
N ILE A 111 9.70 4.32 -14.36
CA ILE A 111 11.02 4.97 -14.44
C ILE A 111 10.92 6.46 -14.11
N GLU A 112 9.89 7.14 -14.62
CA GLU A 112 9.67 8.57 -14.37
C GLU A 112 9.39 8.86 -12.88
N ARG A 113 8.63 8.00 -12.20
CA ARG A 113 8.37 8.11 -10.76
C ARG A 113 9.64 7.93 -9.92
N VAL A 114 10.48 6.95 -10.26
CA VAL A 114 11.74 6.71 -9.53
C VAL A 114 12.71 7.89 -9.69
N LEU A 115 12.78 8.48 -10.88
CA LEU A 115 13.59 9.67 -11.14
C LEU A 115 13.09 10.90 -10.37
N LEU A 116 11.77 11.12 -10.34
CA LEU A 116 11.16 12.22 -9.58
C LEU A 116 11.41 12.06 -8.07
N GLU A 117 11.25 10.86 -7.53
CA GLU A 117 11.54 10.59 -6.11
C GLU A 117 13.02 10.81 -5.76
N GLN A 118 13.94 10.48 -6.66
CA GLN A 118 15.36 10.76 -6.46
C GLN A 118 15.65 12.27 -6.46
N GLN A 119 15.04 13.04 -7.37
CA GLN A 119 15.21 14.50 -7.40
C GLN A 119 14.62 15.17 -6.15
N ILE A 120 13.47 14.71 -5.67
CA ILE A 120 12.86 15.21 -4.43
C ILE A 120 13.80 14.97 -3.25
N LYS A 121 14.33 13.74 -3.11
CA LYS A 121 15.28 13.41 -2.04
C LYS A 121 16.59 14.21 -2.13
N SER A 122 17.09 14.50 -3.33
CA SER A 122 18.28 15.34 -3.47
C SER A 122 18.01 16.79 -3.08
N LEU A 123 16.86 17.35 -3.48
CA LEU A 123 16.45 18.71 -3.13
C LEU A 123 16.16 18.87 -1.63
N GLU A 124 15.61 17.86 -0.97
CA GLU A 124 15.42 17.84 0.49
C GLU A 124 16.76 17.83 1.23
N LYS A 125 17.74 17.06 0.73
CA LYS A 125 19.10 17.01 1.28
C LYS A 125 19.85 18.34 1.09
N GLU A 126 19.61 19.04 0.00
CA GLU A 126 20.18 20.36 -0.25
C GLU A 126 19.52 21.44 0.60
N ASN A 127 18.18 21.44 0.71
CA ASN A 127 17.45 22.35 1.58
C ASN A 127 17.79 22.18 3.06
N SER A 128 17.99 20.95 3.54
CA SER A 128 18.42 20.70 4.93
C SER A 128 19.83 21.22 5.21
N LYS A 129 20.76 21.13 4.24
CA LYS A 129 22.07 21.77 4.35
C LYS A 129 21.97 23.31 4.36
N LEU A 130 21.12 23.89 3.51
CA LEU A 130 20.92 25.34 3.45
C LEU A 130 20.26 25.89 4.73
N LYS A 131 19.31 25.15 5.33
CA LYS A 131 18.70 25.52 6.62
C LYS A 131 19.71 25.50 7.77
N GLY A 132 20.74 24.64 7.70
CA GLY A 132 21.84 24.62 8.67
C GLY A 132 22.74 25.86 8.60
N LEU A 133 22.78 26.56 7.46
CA LEU A 133 23.60 27.76 7.23
C LEU A 133 22.87 29.08 7.55
N GLN A 134 21.54 29.07 7.70
CA GLN A 134 20.72 30.30 7.78
C GLN A 134 20.44 30.83 9.20
N ASN A 135 21.00 30.24 10.26
CA ASN A 135 20.63 30.60 11.64
C ASN A 135 21.67 31.38 12.43
N GLU A 136 22.64 32.04 11.79
CA GLU A 136 23.46 33.04 12.48
C GLU A 136 22.87 34.43 12.24
N THR A 137 21.97 34.84 13.12
CA THR A 137 21.58 36.25 13.18
C THR A 137 22.83 37.08 13.47
N PRO A 138 23.16 38.08 12.63
CA PRO A 138 24.39 38.85 12.81
C PRO A 138 24.35 39.60 14.14
N SER A 139 25.43 39.49 14.92
CA SER A 139 25.57 40.23 16.17
C SER A 139 25.49 41.73 15.92
N ARG A 140 24.90 42.51 16.84
CA ARG A 140 24.72 43.98 16.69
C ARG A 140 26.01 44.72 16.31
N ASN A 141 27.18 44.21 16.74
CA ASN A 141 28.48 44.81 16.46
C ASN A 141 29.26 44.15 15.31
N SER A 142 28.79 43.07 14.70
CA SER A 142 29.46 42.45 13.55
C SER A 142 29.32 43.32 12.29
N ALA A 143 30.16 43.06 11.29
CA ALA A 143 29.99 43.64 9.96
C ALA A 143 28.60 43.29 9.41
N CYS A 144 27.97 44.24 8.72
CA CYS A 144 26.63 44.06 8.18
C CYS A 144 26.67 43.15 6.94
N ILE A 145 25.71 42.23 6.82
CA ILE A 145 25.62 41.23 5.75
C ILE A 145 25.35 41.86 4.37
N CYS A 146 24.85 43.11 4.33
CA CYS A 146 24.67 43.86 3.08
C CYS A 146 25.97 44.48 2.52
N GLU A 147 27.13 44.10 3.06
CA GLU A 147 28.48 44.51 2.60
C GLU A 147 28.73 46.03 2.58
N SER A 148 27.90 46.82 3.27
CA SER A 148 28.03 48.28 3.34
C SER A 148 29.28 48.80 4.08
N GLY A 149 30.14 47.92 4.59
CA GLY A 149 31.31 48.26 5.41
C GLY A 149 30.99 48.78 6.81
N LYS A 150 29.71 48.84 7.20
CA LYS A 150 29.24 49.35 8.51
C LYS A 150 28.86 48.19 9.44
N ARG A 151 28.82 48.46 10.76
CA ARG A 151 28.33 47.49 11.76
C ARG A 151 26.82 47.28 11.65
N TYR A 152 26.33 46.08 11.93
CA TYR A 152 24.92 45.70 11.75
C TYR A 152 23.93 46.67 12.41
N LYS A 153 24.16 47.07 13.68
CA LYS A 153 23.29 48.04 14.40
C LYS A 153 23.21 49.43 13.78
N GLN A 154 24.17 49.80 12.93
CA GLN A 154 24.23 51.11 12.26
C GLN A 154 23.75 51.04 10.81
N CYS A 155 23.39 49.86 10.32
CA CYS A 155 22.91 49.62 8.97
C CYS A 155 21.56 48.90 9.00
N CYS A 156 21.48 47.63 8.62
CA CYS A 156 20.23 46.88 8.54
C CYS A 156 19.55 46.66 9.90
N GLY A 157 20.27 46.74 11.02
CA GLY A 157 19.73 46.60 12.37
C GLY A 157 19.32 47.92 13.04
N LYS A 158 19.17 49.02 12.29
CA LYS A 158 18.83 50.35 12.84
C LYS A 158 17.35 50.53 13.17
N LEU A 159 16.49 49.63 12.69
CA LEU A 159 15.03 49.64 12.86
C LEU A 159 14.52 48.51 13.78
N ILE A 160 15.44 47.80 14.46
CA ILE A 160 15.14 46.76 15.46
C ILE A 160 15.53 47.29 16.84
#